data_AF-A0A932FCF5-F1
#
_entry.id   AF-A0A932FCF5-F1
#
_cell.length_a   1.000
_cell.length_b   1.000
_cell.length_c   1.000
_cell.angle_alpha   90.00
_cell.angle_beta   90.00
_cell.angle_gamma   90.00
#
_symmetry.space_group_name_H-M   'P 1'
#
loop_
_entity.id
_entity.type
_entity.pdbx_description
1 polymer ?
#
loop_
_entity_poly.entity_id
_entity_poly.type
_entity_poly.pdbx_seq_one_letter_code
_entity_poly.pdbx_strand_id
1 'polypeptide(L)'
;MAVIQNEQHKRELVLRLKRAEGQLRGIQAMILGGADCERVAQQLSAARRALDKAFFHVLACAIQARPARGTEKSARAEGLEQAAALLAKFG
;
A
#
# COMPACT_ATOMS: atom_id res chain seq x y z
N MET A 1 -18.02 -5.22 0.14
CA MET A 1 -16.66 -4.69 -0.09
C MET A 1 -16.31 -3.79 1.09
N ALA A 2 -15.12 -3.93 1.68
CA ALA A 2 -14.69 -3.04 2.76
C ALA A 2 -14.46 -1.63 2.20
N VAL A 3 -14.98 -0.61 2.89
CA VAL A 3 -14.84 0.80 2.48
C VAL A 3 -13.95 1.49 3.51
N ILE A 4 -13.03 2.33 3.05
CA ILE A 4 -12.22 3.17 3.94
C ILE A 4 -13.15 4.25 4.51
N GLN A 5 -13.69 4.02 5.71
CA GLN A 5 -14.73 4.90 6.30
C GLN A 5 -14.16 6.06 7.13
N ASN A 6 -12.94 5.93 7.65
CA ASN A 6 -12.33 6.93 8.52
C ASN A 6 -11.66 8.06 7.71
N GLU A 7 -12.13 9.30 7.88
CA GLU A 7 -11.62 10.49 7.19
C GLU A 7 -10.14 10.80 7.46
N GLN A 8 -9.66 10.56 8.68
CA GLN A 8 -8.24 10.72 9.00
C GLN A 8 -7.41 9.67 8.26
N HIS A 9 -7.87 8.42 8.23
CA HIS A 9 -7.21 7.34 7.48
C HIS A 9 -7.19 7.64 5.96
N LYS A 10 -8.27 8.17 5.40
CA LYS A 10 -8.31 8.64 4.00
C LYS A 10 -7.26 9.71 3.75
N ARG A 11 -7.19 10.75 4.58
CA ARG A 11 -6.21 11.85 4.44
C ARG A 11 -4.78 11.33 4.50
N GLU A 12 -4.46 10.45 5.45
CA GLU A 12 -3.13 9.86 5.58
C GLU A 12 -2.73 9.02 4.36
N LEU A 13 -3.65 8.21 3.83
CA LEU A 13 -3.44 7.43 2.61
C LEU A 13 -3.21 8.34 1.41
N VAL A 14 -4.04 9.37 1.23
CA VAL A 14 -3.87 10.35 0.14
C VAL A 14 -2.53 11.06 0.23
N LEU A 15 -2.09 11.46 1.44
CA LEU A 15 -0.78 12.09 1.61
C LEU A 15 0.38 11.15 1.28
N ARG A 16 0.26 9.85 1.55
CA ARG A 16 1.24 8.84 1.15
C ARG A 16 1.29 8.68 -0.37
N LEU A 17 0.13 8.59 -1.02
CA LEU A 17 0.03 8.47 -2.47
C LEU A 17 0.59 9.72 -3.18
N LYS A 18 0.32 10.93 -2.68
CA LYS A 18 0.91 12.17 -3.20
C LYS A 18 2.44 12.15 -3.16
N ARG A 19 3.05 11.57 -2.12
CA ARG A 19 4.51 11.40 -2.06
C ARG A 19 5.01 10.42 -3.11
N ALA A 20 4.35 9.27 -3.28
CA ALA A 20 4.71 8.32 -4.33
C ALA A 20 4.57 8.93 -5.72
N GLU A 21 3.53 9.72 -5.97
CA GLU A 21 3.34 10.48 -7.21
C GLU A 21 4.49 11.47 -7.47
N GLY A 22 4.99 12.15 -6.43
CA GLY A 22 6.18 12.98 -6.51
C GLY A 22 7.44 12.20 -6.89
N GLN A 23 7.63 11.01 -6.29
CA GLN A 23 8.74 10.13 -6.65
C GLN A 23 8.65 9.66 -8.11
N LEU A 24 7.47 9.25 -8.57
CA LEU A 24 7.25 8.84 -9.96
C LEU A 24 7.54 9.97 -10.96
N ARG A 25 7.13 11.20 -10.64
CA ARG A 25 7.48 12.39 -11.45
C ARG A 25 8.99 12.61 -11.50
N GLY A 26 9.68 12.48 -10.36
CA GLY A 26 11.14 12.58 -10.31
C GLY A 26 11.83 11.51 -11.16
N ILE A 27 11.36 10.27 -11.09
CA ILE A 27 11.87 9.14 -11.89
C ILE A 27 11.66 9.40 -13.39
N GLN A 28 10.50 9.91 -13.81
CA GLN A 28 10.26 10.29 -15.21
C GLN A 28 11.24 11.35 -15.68
N ALA A 29 11.48 12.40 -14.87
CA ALA A 29 12.46 13.42 -15.19
C ALA A 29 13.89 12.86 -15.29
N MET A 30 14.27 11.91 -14.42
CA MET A 30 15.56 11.22 -14.50
C MET A 30 15.71 10.45 -15.81
N ILE A 31 14.68 9.72 -16.23
CA ILE A 31 14.69 8.96 -17.48
C ILE A 31 14.82 9.92 -18.68
N LEU A 32 14.02 10.98 -18.72
CA LEU A 32 14.08 11.99 -19.79
C LEU A 32 15.42 12.74 -19.83
N GLY A 33 16.06 12.92 -18.67
CA GLY A 33 17.39 13.53 -18.55
C GLY A 33 18.55 12.57 -18.82
N GLY A 34 18.30 11.32 -19.21
CA GLY A 34 19.34 10.34 -19.51
C GLY A 34 20.12 9.86 -18.28
N ALA A 35 19.48 9.79 -17.11
CA ALA A 35 20.10 9.28 -15.90
C ALA A 35 20.48 7.80 -16.04
N ASP A 36 21.51 7.41 -15.30
CA ASP A 36 21.98 6.02 -15.23
C ASP A 36 20.88 5.03 -14.76
N CYS A 37 20.87 3.85 -15.38
CA CYS A 37 19.88 2.80 -15.13
C CYS A 37 19.88 2.32 -13.69
N GLU A 38 21.04 2.21 -13.03
CA GLU A 38 21.14 1.80 -11.64
C GLU A 38 20.50 2.86 -10.72
N ARG A 39 20.77 4.14 -10.98
CA ARG A 39 20.13 5.24 -10.25
C ARG A 39 18.61 5.25 -10.42
N VAL A 40 18.10 5.03 -11.64
CA VAL A 40 16.66 4.92 -11.90
C VAL A 40 16.07 3.72 -11.17
N ALA A 41 16.73 2.55 -11.20
CA ALA A 41 16.29 1.35 -10.50
C ALA A 41 16.23 1.54 -8.98
N GLN A 42 17.22 2.22 -8.38
CA GLN A 42 17.22 2.57 -6.96
C GLN A 42 16.00 3.45 -6.60
N GLN A 43 15.69 4.47 -7.41
CA GLN A 43 14.53 5.33 -7.16
C GLN A 43 13.20 4.60 -7.36
N LEU A 44 13.09 3.73 -8.36
CA LEU A 44 11.92 2.86 -8.55
C LEU A 44 11.71 1.93 -7.34
N SER A 45 12.78 1.35 -6.79
CA SER A 45 12.73 0.54 -5.57
C SER A 45 12.22 1.35 -4.37
N ALA A 46 12.66 2.61 -4.23
CA ALA A 46 12.18 3.52 -3.20
C ALA A 46 10.68 3.85 -3.38
N ALA A 47 10.22 4.06 -4.61
CA ALA A 47 8.81 4.31 -4.93
C ALA A 47 7.95 3.07 -4.64
N ARG A 48 8.41 1.87 -5.01
CA ARG A 48 7.76 0.59 -4.68
C ARG A 48 7.56 0.45 -3.17
N ARG A 49 8.60 0.67 -2.37
CA ARG A 49 8.51 0.63 -0.90
C ARG A 49 7.50 1.64 -0.32
N ALA A 50 7.37 2.81 -0.94
CA ALA A 50 6.39 3.81 -0.50
C ALA A 50 4.95 3.35 -0.80
N LEU A 51 4.73 2.73 -1.96
CA LEU A 51 3.46 2.15 -2.36
C LEU A 51 3.10 0.93 -1.50
N ASP A 52 4.05 0.04 -1.22
CA ASP A 52 3.84 -1.13 -0.35
C ASP A 52 3.33 -0.72 1.03
N LYS A 53 3.90 0.34 1.61
CA LYS A 53 3.41 0.89 2.88
C LYS A 53 1.96 1.34 2.79
N ALA A 54 1.57 2.04 1.72
CA ALA A 54 0.18 2.46 1.53
C ALA A 54 -0.75 1.25 1.33
N PHE A 55 -0.30 0.25 0.58
CA PHE A 55 -1.00 -1.01 0.38
C PHE A 55 -1.26 -1.73 1.72
N PHE A 56 -0.27 -1.85 2.61
CA PHE A 56 -0.45 -2.48 3.92
C PHE A 56 -1.45 -1.73 4.82
N HIS A 57 -1.51 -0.40 4.74
CA HIS A 57 -2.52 0.38 5.47
C HIS A 57 -3.95 0.06 4.99
N VAL A 58 -4.15 -0.02 3.67
CA VAL A 58 -5.44 -0.42 3.09
C VAL A 58 -5.77 -1.87 3.45
N LEU A 59 -4.78 -2.75 3.43
CA LEU A 59 -4.94 -4.15 3.82
C LEU A 59 -5.39 -4.29 5.28
N ALA A 60 -4.74 -3.56 6.19
CA ALA A 60 -5.13 -3.51 7.60
C ALA A 60 -6.57 -3.01 7.79
N CYS A 61 -7.00 -2.02 6.98
CA CYS A 61 -8.39 -1.56 6.99
C CYS A 61 -9.37 -2.67 6.58
N ALA A 62 -9.03 -3.48 5.56
CA ALA A 62 -9.87 -4.59 5.11
C ALA A 62 -10.01 -5.69 6.17
N ILE A 63 -8.93 -5.99 6.91
CA ILE A 63 -8.93 -6.95 8.02
C ILE A 63 -9.82 -6.47 9.18
N GLN A 64 -9.72 -5.18 9.53
CA GLN A 64 -10.46 -4.60 10.66
C GLN A 64 -11.95 -4.36 10.37
N ALA A 65 -12.34 -4.19 9.11
CA ALA A 65 -13.72 -3.91 8.71
C ALA A 65 -14.68 -5.11 8.83
N ARG A 66 -14.20 -6.30 9.22
CA ARG A 66 -15.04 -7.49 9.31
C ARG A 66 -15.72 -7.58 10.68
N PRO A 67 -17.07 -7.60 10.76
CA PRO A 67 -17.75 -7.85 12.02
C PRO A 67 -17.36 -9.24 12.52
N ALA A 68 -17.02 -9.36 13.81
CA ALA A 68 -16.72 -10.64 14.45
C ALA A 68 -17.95 -11.56 14.32
N ARG A 69 -17.94 -12.44 13.31
CA ARG A 69 -18.84 -13.59 13.26
C ARG A 69 -18.03 -14.79 13.72
N GLY A 70 -18.23 -15.19 14.97
CA GLY A 70 -17.46 -16.24 15.65
C GLY A 70 -16.57 -15.69 16.77
N THR A 71 -15.79 -16.59 17.37
CA THR A 71 -14.88 -16.24 18.48
C THR A 71 -13.76 -15.31 18.00
N GLU A 72 -13.18 -14.49 18.89
CA GLU A 72 -12.08 -13.56 18.53
C GLU A 72 -10.92 -14.25 17.78
N LYS A 73 -10.69 -15.54 18.05
CA LYS A 73 -9.70 -16.36 17.35
C LYS A 73 -10.06 -16.65 15.89
N SER A 74 -11.34 -16.93 15.58
CA SER A 74 -11.75 -17.23 14.19
C SER A 74 -11.73 -15.97 13.32
N ALA A 75 -12.19 -14.84 13.85
CA ALA A 75 -12.16 -13.56 13.13
C ALA A 75 -10.72 -13.09 12.81
N ARG A 76 -9.78 -13.32 13.73
CA ARG A 76 -8.36 -12.97 13.54
C ARG A 76 -7.65 -13.89 12.55
N ALA A 77 -7.96 -15.19 12.56
CA ALA A 77 -7.43 -16.16 11.61
C ALA A 77 -7.90 -15.88 10.17
N GLU A 78 -9.19 -15.58 9.97
CA GLU A 78 -9.73 -15.19 8.66
C GLU A 78 -9.10 -13.90 8.14
N GLY A 79 -8.89 -12.91 9.02
CA GLY A 79 -8.22 -11.66 8.68
C GLY A 79 -6.77 -11.87 8.22
N LEU A 80 -6.03 -12.76 8.88
CA LEU A 80 -4.67 -13.15 8.51
C LEU A 80 -4.61 -13.88 7.16
N GLU A 81 -5.55 -14.80 6.88
CA GLU A 81 -5.63 -15.45 5.56
C GLU A 81 -5.92 -14.44 4.44
N GLN A 82 -6.84 -13.50 4.67
CA GLN A 82 -7.16 -12.46 3.69
C GLN A 82 -5.96 -11.52 3.47
N ALA A 83 -5.22 -11.22 4.53
CA ALA A 83 -3.96 -10.50 4.45
C ALA A 83 -2.95 -11.25 3.58
N ALA A 84 -2.76 -12.54 3.85
CA ALA A 84 -1.86 -13.41 3.10
C ALA A 84 -2.28 -13.55 1.63
N ALA A 85 -3.58 -13.64 1.33
CA ALA A 85 -4.09 -13.72 -0.04
C ALA A 85 -3.87 -12.42 -0.82
N LEU A 86 -4.05 -11.26 -0.18
CA LEU A 86 -3.78 -9.97 -0.81
C LEU A 86 -2.27 -9.74 -0.99
N LEU A 87 -1.45 -10.17 -0.04
CA LEU A 87 0.00 -10.21 -0.20
C LEU A 87 0.43 -11.15 -1.34
N ALA A 88 -0.14 -12.35 -1.44
CA ALA A 88 0.18 -13.28 -2.53
C ALA A 88 -0.27 -12.78 -3.91
N LYS A 89 -1.32 -11.95 -3.96
CA LYS A 89 -1.86 -11.39 -5.21
C LYS A 89 -1.08 -10.16 -5.70
N PHE A 90 -0.47 -9.40 -4.79
CA PHE A 90 0.14 -8.10 -5.09
C PHE A 90 1.61 -7.96 -4.67
N GLY A 91 2.20 -8.99 -4.04
CA GLY A 91 3.60 -9.08 -3.61
C GLY A 91 4.57 -9.46 -4.73
#